data_AF-A0A0Q0W903-F1
#
_entry.id   AF-A0A0Q0W903-F1
#
_cell.length_a   1.000
_cell.length_b   1.000
_cell.length_c   1.000
_cell.angle_alpha   90.00
_cell.angle_beta   90.00
_cell.angle_gamma   90.00
#
_symmetry.space_group_name_H-M   'P 1'
#
loop_
_entity.id
_entity.type
_entity.pdbx_description
1 polymer ?
#
loop_
_entity_poly.entity_id
_entity_poly.type
_entity_poly.pdbx_seq_one_letter_code
_entity_poly.pdbx_strand_id
1 'polypeptide(L)'
;MKNKILILLISLTLLLFLACDRFEHSFEPAGNNENSISAFFNEFADTLTTFPNIPGIMSFYHEDYSNNGQTKADVEDFYTAFTLLNCVVFLEASLSDTSNYNITWQLLATTAAEEVILDTTFTDVLIPAADSYLFYGNQTEMRNVVIELFSGQWCSNCPTAEAAIYNLKQQYGSRLSYTEYHIADQLATDENNAVFAYYPNTGSLPFAVINGNALLLYAAPSVESVQAEIENAITPLLAESPVVNISDFQYSFSETELNGSVQIELEGDIPTDNLNLVAVLVENYNADYLNHNGEPHHNIVLKRINQELNIENLEEPVEFDITGLDALAPWYDELPADLKLVIWIQTITPSYNEQTCTVYNVIEISLE
;
A
#
# COMPACT_ATOMS: atom_id res chain seq x y z
N MET A 1 2.84 -54.07 20.83
CA MET A 1 1.94 -53.02 20.28
C MET A 1 1.97 -51.74 21.10
N LYS A 2 1.81 -51.79 22.44
CA LYS A 2 1.90 -50.61 23.33
C LYS A 2 3.15 -49.74 23.14
N ASN A 3 4.34 -50.35 23.03
CA ASN A 3 5.58 -49.57 22.89
C ASN A 3 5.72 -48.86 21.52
N LYS A 4 5.07 -49.37 20.47
CA LYS A 4 5.09 -48.71 19.14
C LYS A 4 4.14 -47.50 19.09
N ILE A 5 3.00 -47.60 19.77
CA ILE A 5 2.03 -46.49 19.91
C ILE A 5 2.63 -45.37 20.77
N LEU A 6 3.37 -45.72 21.83
CA LEU A 6 4.04 -44.74 22.67
C LEU A 6 5.14 -43.96 21.93
N ILE A 7 5.95 -44.64 21.10
CA ILE A 7 6.97 -43.98 20.28
C ILE A 7 6.31 -43.07 19.24
N LEU A 8 5.23 -43.51 18.59
CA LEU A 8 4.49 -42.70 17.62
C LEU A 8 3.91 -41.43 18.26
N LEU A 9 3.33 -41.56 19.46
CA LEU A 9 2.81 -40.42 20.22
C LEU A 9 3.92 -39.43 20.57
N ILE A 10 5.05 -39.90 21.09
CA ILE A 10 6.20 -39.04 21.43
C ILE A 10 6.76 -38.34 20.19
N SER A 11 6.87 -39.04 19.05
CA SER A 11 7.29 -38.43 17.78
C SER A 11 6.31 -37.35 17.30
N LEU A 12 5.01 -37.57 17.47
CA LEU A 12 3.97 -36.62 17.10
C LEU A 12 4.00 -35.38 18.02
N THR A 13 4.22 -35.57 19.33
CA THR A 13 4.39 -34.42 20.24
C THR A 13 5.65 -33.64 19.94
N LEU A 14 6.76 -34.31 19.61
CA LEU A 14 8.02 -33.63 19.26
C LEU A 14 7.89 -32.82 17.95
N LEU A 15 7.13 -33.33 16.97
CA LEU A 15 6.80 -32.60 15.75
C LEU A 15 5.88 -31.39 16.02
N LEU A 16 4.99 -31.48 17.00
CA LEU A 16 4.16 -30.33 17.43
C LEU A 16 4.98 -29.25 18.13
N PHE A 17 6.02 -29.62 18.91
CA PHE A 17 6.92 -28.63 19.50
C PHE A 17 7.86 -27.98 18.49
N LEU A 18 8.30 -28.70 17.45
CA LEU A 18 9.10 -28.12 16.35
C LEU A 18 8.26 -27.30 15.35
N ALA A 19 6.94 -27.48 15.33
CA ALA A 19 6.03 -26.70 14.49
C ALA A 19 5.67 -25.33 15.11
N CYS A 20 5.72 -25.19 16.43
CA CYS A 20 5.48 -23.92 17.12
C CYS A 20 6.68 -22.95 17.08
N ASP A 21 7.89 -23.42 16.77
CA ASP A 21 9.14 -22.63 16.82
C ASP A 21 9.63 -22.19 15.42
N ARG A 22 8.88 -22.49 14.36
CA ARG A 22 9.24 -22.17 12.97
C ARG A 22 8.40 -21.04 12.34
N PHE A 23 7.40 -20.53 13.06
CA PHE A 23 6.48 -19.52 12.52
C PHE A 23 6.28 -18.33 13.46
N GLU A 24 7.21 -18.10 14.40
CA GLU A 24 7.30 -16.80 15.06
C GLU A 24 8.11 -15.87 14.13
N HIS A 25 7.49 -15.49 13.01
CA HIS A 25 7.88 -14.30 12.28
C HIS A 25 6.99 -13.18 12.82
N SER A 26 7.43 -12.49 13.87
CA SER A 26 6.90 -11.14 14.11
C SER A 26 7.45 -10.29 12.96
N PHE A 27 6.63 -10.06 11.94
CA PHE A 27 6.92 -9.05 10.91
C PHE A 27 6.73 -7.62 11.44
N GLU A 28 6.34 -7.48 12.71
CA GLU A 28 6.55 -6.25 13.44
C GLU A 28 7.99 -6.23 14.00
N PRO A 29 8.86 -5.31 13.55
CA PRO A 29 9.96 -4.90 14.39
C PRO A 29 9.34 -4.49 15.73
N ALA A 30 9.90 -4.96 16.84
CA ALA A 30 9.40 -4.61 18.17
C ALA A 30 9.32 -3.09 18.34
N GLY A 31 8.12 -2.53 18.12
CA GLY A 31 7.83 -1.11 18.16
C GLY A 31 7.97 -0.40 16.80
N ASN A 32 6.83 -0.11 16.16
CA ASN A 32 6.66 1.07 15.31
C ASN A 32 6.79 2.34 16.17
N ASN A 33 8.01 2.67 16.59
CA ASN A 33 8.32 3.93 17.27
C ASN A 33 9.40 4.66 16.45
N GLU A 34 9.33 5.99 16.35
CA GLU A 34 10.34 6.82 15.67
C GLU A 34 11.79 6.50 16.10
N ASN A 35 11.95 5.92 17.30
CA ASN A 35 13.23 5.45 17.82
C ASN A 35 13.85 4.31 16.99
N SER A 36 13.07 3.40 16.38
CA SER A 36 13.59 2.30 15.56
C SER A 36 14.09 2.79 14.20
N ILE A 37 13.36 3.70 13.55
CA ILE A 37 13.78 4.35 12.30
C ILE A 37 15.01 5.23 12.52
N SER A 38 15.02 6.00 13.62
CA SER A 38 16.18 6.81 13.98
C SER A 38 17.40 5.94 14.26
N ALA A 39 17.24 4.79 14.91
CA ALA A 39 18.33 3.85 15.15
C ALA A 39 18.88 3.26 13.84
N PHE A 40 18.00 2.78 12.95
CA PHE A 40 18.36 2.33 11.61
C PHE A 40 19.12 3.41 10.83
N PHE A 41 18.62 4.65 10.83
CA PHE A 41 19.26 5.73 10.10
C PHE A 41 20.62 6.10 10.69
N ASN A 42 20.78 6.05 12.01
CA ASN A 42 22.07 6.27 12.65
C ASN A 42 23.09 5.19 12.26
N GLU A 43 22.68 3.92 12.16
CA GLU A 43 23.56 2.84 11.68
C GLU A 43 23.98 3.05 10.21
N PHE A 44 23.06 3.51 9.38
CA PHE A 44 23.36 3.92 8.00
C PHE A 44 24.35 5.09 7.96
N ALA A 45 24.09 6.15 8.73
CA ALA A 45 24.95 7.32 8.81
C ALA A 45 26.36 6.98 9.33
N ASP A 46 26.46 6.10 10.34
CA ASP A 46 27.73 5.60 10.86
C ASP A 46 28.52 4.84 9.79
N THR A 47 27.83 4.09 8.93
CA THR A 47 28.48 3.37 7.81
C THR A 47 29.14 4.33 6.82
N LEU A 48 28.53 5.50 6.57
CA LEU A 48 29.12 6.54 5.72
C LEU A 48 30.42 7.13 6.29
N THR A 49 30.60 7.15 7.62
CA THR A 49 31.87 7.59 8.24
C THR A 49 33.05 6.68 7.90
N THR A 50 32.77 5.45 7.44
CA THR A 50 33.77 4.47 6.99
C THR A 50 33.91 4.41 5.47
N PHE A 51 33.41 5.41 4.74
CA PHE A 51 33.56 5.53 3.29
C PHE A 51 35.05 5.33 2.86
N PRO A 52 35.35 4.54 1.81
CA PRO A 52 34.45 4.04 0.76
C PRO A 52 34.01 2.56 0.91
N ASN A 53 33.48 2.15 2.06
CA ASN A 53 32.84 0.84 2.21
C ASN A 53 31.48 0.76 1.48
N ILE A 54 31.50 0.82 0.15
CA ILE A 54 30.30 0.80 -0.70
C ILE A 54 29.42 -0.44 -0.44
N PRO A 55 29.95 -1.68 -0.36
CA PRO A 55 29.12 -2.83 -0.04
C PRO A 55 28.38 -2.73 1.30
N GLY A 56 28.98 -2.09 2.31
CA GLY A 56 28.33 -1.83 3.58
C GLY A 56 27.25 -0.77 3.48
N ILE A 57 27.41 0.25 2.63
CA ILE A 57 26.35 1.23 2.34
C ILE A 57 25.19 0.54 1.61
N MET A 58 25.49 -0.27 0.59
CA MET A 58 24.48 -0.93 -0.24
C MET A 58 23.70 -2.03 0.49
N SER A 59 24.15 -2.51 1.66
CA SER A 59 23.35 -3.45 2.46
C SER A 59 22.15 -2.80 3.14
N PHE A 60 22.08 -1.47 3.20
CA PHE A 60 20.91 -0.74 3.70
C PHE A 60 19.81 -0.58 2.64
N TYR A 61 20.08 -0.91 1.37
CA TYR A 61 19.13 -0.77 0.28
C TYR A 61 18.51 -2.14 -0.06
N HIS A 62 17.19 -2.19 -0.22
CA HIS A 62 16.49 -3.38 -0.68
C HIS A 62 16.90 -3.72 -2.12
N GLU A 63 16.95 -5.02 -2.48
CA GLU A 63 17.33 -5.44 -3.85
C GLU A 63 16.46 -4.79 -4.93
N ASP A 64 15.17 -4.62 -4.64
CA ASP A 64 14.21 -3.95 -5.52
C ASP A 64 14.14 -2.42 -5.33
N TYR A 65 15.14 -1.78 -4.71
CA TYR A 65 15.12 -0.33 -4.51
C TYR A 65 14.94 0.42 -5.84
N SER A 66 13.96 1.34 -5.86
CA SER A 66 13.66 2.24 -6.96
C SER A 66 13.09 3.54 -6.41
N ASN A 67 13.77 4.67 -6.65
CA ASN A 67 13.34 5.99 -6.19
C ASN A 67 13.40 7.00 -7.34
N ASN A 68 12.25 7.47 -7.82
CA ASN A 68 12.14 8.31 -9.02
C ASN A 68 12.90 7.73 -10.23
N GLY A 69 12.79 6.42 -10.43
CA GLY A 69 13.48 5.68 -11.50
C GLY A 69 14.96 5.37 -11.22
N GLN A 70 15.55 5.84 -10.11
CA GLN A 70 16.90 5.45 -9.71
C GLN A 70 16.88 4.09 -9.01
N THR A 71 17.57 3.11 -9.58
CA THR A 71 17.67 1.75 -9.06
C THR A 71 18.76 1.61 -8.00
N LYS A 72 18.80 0.48 -7.29
CA LYS A 72 19.90 0.14 -6.37
C LYS A 72 21.27 0.24 -7.05
N ALA A 73 21.35 -0.17 -8.32
CA ALA A 73 22.59 -0.10 -9.10
C ALA A 73 23.00 1.35 -9.37
N ASP A 74 22.05 2.25 -9.66
CA ASP A 74 22.33 3.67 -9.86
C ASP A 74 22.84 4.33 -8.57
N VAL A 75 22.32 3.91 -7.41
CA VAL A 75 22.82 4.36 -6.10
C VAL A 75 24.25 3.85 -5.83
N GLU A 76 24.55 2.60 -6.18
CA GLU A 76 25.92 2.08 -6.08
C GLU A 76 26.89 2.87 -6.97
N ASP A 77 26.50 3.18 -8.20
CA ASP A 77 27.26 4.01 -9.13
C ASP A 77 27.46 5.43 -8.58
N PHE A 78 26.42 6.01 -7.96
CA PHE A 78 26.49 7.32 -7.31
C PHE A 78 27.55 7.36 -6.19
N TYR A 79 27.55 6.38 -5.27
CA TYR A 79 28.59 6.32 -4.23
C TYR A 79 29.98 5.99 -4.80
N THR A 80 30.03 5.16 -5.84
CA THR A 80 31.28 4.84 -6.56
C THR A 80 31.90 6.08 -7.18
N ALA A 81 31.10 7.02 -7.68
CA ALA A 81 31.59 8.24 -8.31
C ALA A 81 32.47 9.09 -7.37
N PHE A 82 32.18 9.12 -6.06
CA PHE A 82 33.02 9.83 -5.08
C PHE A 82 34.43 9.21 -4.96
N THR A 83 34.57 7.90 -5.19
CA THR A 83 35.88 7.22 -5.14
C THR A 83 36.78 7.57 -6.32
N LEU A 84 36.20 8.09 -7.40
CA LEU A 84 36.90 8.51 -8.61
C LEU A 84 37.47 9.93 -8.50
N LEU A 85 37.12 10.67 -7.44
CA LEU A 85 37.65 12.00 -7.18
C LEU A 85 39.11 11.92 -6.72
N ASN A 86 39.94 12.86 -7.18
CA ASN A 86 41.36 12.93 -6.80
C ASN A 86 41.57 13.64 -5.45
N CYS A 87 40.70 13.38 -4.48
CA CYS A 87 40.75 13.92 -3.12
C CYS A 87 40.08 12.95 -2.14
N VAL A 88 40.33 13.14 -0.84
CA VAL A 88 39.62 12.42 0.22
C VAL A 88 38.27 13.09 0.42
N VAL A 89 37.21 12.28 0.41
CA VAL A 89 35.82 12.68 0.63
C VAL A 89 35.32 12.14 1.95
N PHE A 90 34.62 12.98 2.71
CA PHE A 90 33.88 12.63 3.91
C PHE A 90 32.39 12.73 3.60
N LEU A 91 31.62 11.72 4.01
CA LEU A 91 30.18 11.68 3.84
C LEU A 91 29.52 11.74 5.22
N GLU A 92 28.55 12.62 5.35
CA GLU A 92 27.69 12.75 6.53
C GLU A 92 26.24 12.70 6.08
N ALA A 93 25.42 11.94 6.80
CA ALA A 93 23.98 11.90 6.58
C ALA A 93 23.24 12.36 7.84
N SER A 94 22.17 13.10 7.64
CA SER A 94 21.29 13.53 8.74
C SER A 94 19.83 13.33 8.38
N LEU A 95 19.06 12.80 9.32
CA LEU A 95 17.62 12.61 9.22
C LEU A 95 16.93 13.91 9.61
N SER A 96 16.05 14.43 8.74
CA SER A 96 15.33 15.68 8.99
C SER A 96 13.87 15.46 9.33
N ASP A 97 13.22 14.44 8.77
CA ASP A 97 11.81 14.14 9.01
C ASP A 97 11.50 12.66 8.87
N THR A 98 10.50 12.18 9.62
CA THR A 98 9.98 10.83 9.59
C THR A 98 8.46 10.85 9.72
N SER A 99 7.76 10.23 8.78
CA SER A 99 6.31 10.04 8.84
C SER A 99 5.96 8.62 8.38
N ASN A 100 5.60 7.77 9.35
CA ASN A 100 5.51 6.33 9.16
C ASN A 100 6.84 5.80 8.61
N TYR A 101 6.83 5.15 7.44
CA TYR A 101 8.04 4.68 6.78
C TYR A 101 8.61 5.65 5.74
N ASN A 102 8.02 6.84 5.58
CA ASN A 102 8.60 7.89 4.74
C ASN A 102 9.63 8.67 5.53
N ILE A 103 10.79 8.90 4.93
CA ILE A 103 11.86 9.68 5.54
C ILE A 103 12.35 10.76 4.61
N THR A 104 12.74 11.90 5.19
CA THR A 104 13.52 12.93 4.51
C THR A 104 14.87 13.03 5.18
N TRP A 105 15.93 13.01 4.39
CA TRP A 105 17.30 13.03 4.90
C TRP A 105 18.25 13.79 3.98
N GLN A 106 19.34 14.30 4.53
CA GLN A 106 20.35 15.08 3.81
C GLN A 106 21.65 14.29 3.75
N LEU A 107 22.30 14.29 2.58
CA LEU A 107 23.68 13.84 2.38
C LEU A 107 24.58 15.05 2.14
N LEU A 108 25.57 15.21 3.00
CA LEU A 108 26.64 16.19 2.86
C LEU A 108 27.94 15.46 2.52
N ALA A 109 28.56 15.82 1.39
CA ALA A 109 29.88 15.35 1.01
C ALA A 109 30.88 16.51 1.04
N THR A 110 31.96 16.35 1.80
CA THR A 110 33.02 17.37 1.94
C THR A 110 34.40 16.82 1.63
N THR A 111 35.34 17.69 1.26
CA THR A 111 36.76 17.32 1.16
C THR A 111 37.46 17.44 2.52
N ALA A 112 38.70 16.93 2.62
CA ALA A 112 39.57 17.20 3.77
C ALA A 112 39.89 18.69 4.04
N ALA A 113 39.60 19.58 3.08
CA ALA A 113 39.70 21.02 3.25
C ALA A 113 38.35 21.66 3.66
N GLU A 114 37.35 20.85 4.02
CA GLU A 114 35.98 21.26 4.37
C GLU A 114 35.23 21.94 3.20
N GLU A 115 35.68 21.73 1.97
CA GLU A 115 34.95 22.18 0.78
C GLU A 115 33.77 21.26 0.50
N VAL A 116 32.57 21.83 0.36
CA VAL A 116 31.34 21.09 0.04
C VAL A 116 31.36 20.68 -1.42
N ILE A 117 31.27 19.37 -1.66
CA ILE A 117 31.18 18.73 -2.98
C ILE A 117 29.71 18.50 -3.35
N LEU A 118 28.93 18.06 -2.37
CA LEU A 118 27.51 17.77 -2.51
C LEU A 118 26.80 18.15 -1.22
N ASP A 119 25.63 18.74 -1.36
CA ASP A 119 24.68 18.93 -0.29
C ASP A 119 23.27 18.74 -0.89
N THR A 120 22.69 17.56 -0.65
CA THR A 120 21.43 17.14 -1.29
C THR A 120 20.49 16.54 -0.27
N THR A 121 19.20 16.86 -0.40
CA THR A 121 18.11 16.24 0.35
C THR A 121 17.45 15.14 -0.49
N PHE A 122 17.19 14.01 0.15
CA PHE A 122 16.49 12.87 -0.39
C PHE A 122 15.17 12.66 0.37
N THR A 123 14.15 12.22 -0.36
CA THR A 123 12.94 11.64 0.20
C THR A 123 12.92 10.17 -0.18
N ASP A 124 12.70 9.31 0.80
CA ASP A 124 12.77 7.87 0.62
C ASP A 124 11.65 7.16 1.40
N VAL A 125 11.43 5.89 1.06
CA VAL A 125 10.47 5.01 1.75
C VAL A 125 11.25 3.82 2.28
N LEU A 126 11.02 3.48 3.54
CA LEU A 126 11.58 2.31 4.19
C LEU A 126 10.62 1.12 4.09
N ILE A 127 11.16 -0.08 4.02
CA ILE A 127 10.40 -1.32 4.22
C ILE A 127 10.93 -2.07 5.45
N PRO A 128 10.06 -2.65 6.30
CA PRO A 128 10.50 -3.52 7.39
C PRO A 128 11.31 -4.71 6.88
N ALA A 129 12.38 -5.03 7.58
CA ALA A 129 13.17 -6.24 7.43
C ALA A 129 13.20 -7.00 8.78
N ALA A 130 13.67 -8.25 8.78
CA ALA A 130 13.57 -9.15 9.94
C ALA A 130 13.99 -8.53 11.29
N ASP A 131 15.02 -7.69 11.30
CA ASP A 131 15.54 -7.04 12.51
C ASP A 131 15.71 -5.51 12.39
N SER A 132 15.30 -4.89 11.28
CA SER A 132 15.54 -3.46 11.00
C SER A 132 14.68 -2.97 9.83
N TYR A 133 15.17 -2.02 9.06
CA TYR A 133 14.56 -1.51 7.83
C TYR A 133 15.54 -1.61 6.66
N LEU A 134 15.02 -1.41 5.45
CA LEU A 134 15.81 -1.20 4.24
C LEU A 134 15.24 0.01 3.48
N PHE A 135 16.10 0.82 2.86
CA PHE A 135 15.68 1.79 1.85
C PHE A 135 15.03 1.05 0.70
N TYR A 136 13.81 1.45 0.35
CA TYR A 136 13.01 0.84 -0.70
C TYR A 136 12.76 1.83 -1.85
N GLY A 137 12.83 3.14 -1.60
CA GLY A 137 12.52 4.16 -2.60
C GLY A 137 11.01 4.36 -2.77
N ASN A 138 10.63 5.48 -3.39
CA ASN A 138 9.21 5.82 -3.58
C ASN A 138 8.51 5.00 -4.68
N GLN A 139 9.27 4.23 -5.47
CA GLN A 139 8.79 3.29 -6.47
C GLN A 139 7.79 3.88 -7.47
N THR A 140 7.96 5.15 -7.85
CA THR A 140 7.01 5.89 -8.72
C THR A 140 6.84 5.30 -10.12
N GLU A 141 7.81 4.50 -10.59
CA GLU A 141 7.78 3.81 -11.90
C GLU A 141 7.21 2.38 -11.82
N MET A 142 6.64 2.01 -10.67
CA MET A 142 6.08 0.68 -10.45
C MET A 142 4.58 0.79 -10.18
N ARG A 143 3.84 -0.24 -10.59
CA ARG A 143 2.39 -0.32 -10.48
C ARG A 143 1.93 -0.25 -9.04
N ASN A 144 0.87 0.51 -8.77
CA ASN A 144 0.20 0.49 -7.48
C ASN A 144 -0.91 -0.56 -7.44
N VAL A 145 -1.23 -1.03 -6.25
CA VAL A 145 -2.25 -2.05 -6.01
C VAL A 145 -3.40 -1.46 -5.20
N VAL A 146 -4.63 -1.84 -5.54
CA VAL A 146 -5.84 -1.55 -4.78
C VAL A 146 -6.42 -2.83 -4.19
N ILE A 147 -6.88 -2.75 -2.95
CA ILE A 147 -7.66 -3.79 -2.30
C ILE A 147 -9.05 -3.25 -1.98
N GLU A 148 -10.09 -3.88 -2.52
CA GLU A 148 -11.47 -3.65 -2.10
C GLU A 148 -11.81 -4.68 -1.00
N LEU A 149 -11.90 -4.24 0.26
CA LEU A 149 -12.33 -5.07 1.39
C LEU A 149 -13.83 -4.93 1.58
N PHE A 150 -14.54 -6.04 1.76
CA PHE A 150 -15.94 -6.08 2.14
C PHE A 150 -16.04 -6.55 3.59
N SER A 151 -16.64 -5.71 4.43
CA SER A 151 -16.72 -5.86 5.89
C SER A 151 -18.14 -5.58 6.42
N GLY A 152 -18.32 -5.71 7.73
CA GLY A 152 -19.51 -5.27 8.42
C GLY A 152 -19.34 -5.24 9.94
N GLN A 153 -19.96 -4.27 10.62
CA GLN A 153 -19.87 -4.08 12.07
C GLN A 153 -20.31 -5.31 12.89
N TRP A 154 -21.19 -6.13 12.32
CA TRP A 154 -21.69 -7.37 12.94
C TRP A 154 -20.75 -8.58 12.78
N CYS A 155 -19.73 -8.46 11.92
CA CYS A 155 -18.87 -9.57 11.51
C CYS A 155 -17.70 -9.79 12.47
N SER A 156 -17.72 -10.89 13.22
CA SER A 156 -16.68 -11.20 14.22
C SER A 156 -15.30 -11.51 13.64
N ASN A 157 -15.22 -11.87 12.36
CA ASN A 157 -13.96 -12.23 11.69
C ASN A 157 -13.36 -11.07 10.88
N CYS A 158 -14.12 -9.99 10.68
CA CYS A 158 -13.71 -8.87 9.86
C CYS A 158 -12.59 -8.01 10.48
N PRO A 159 -12.56 -7.78 11.82
CA PRO A 159 -11.46 -7.04 12.45
C PRO A 159 -10.06 -7.59 12.13
N THR A 160 -9.94 -8.91 11.98
CA THR A 160 -8.67 -9.53 11.60
C THR A 160 -8.20 -9.10 10.20
N ALA A 161 -9.11 -9.02 9.24
CA ALA A 161 -8.79 -8.60 7.88
C ALA A 161 -8.59 -7.09 7.75
N GLU A 162 -9.40 -6.30 8.48
CA GLU A 162 -9.24 -4.85 8.62
C GLU A 162 -7.82 -4.51 9.13
N ALA A 163 -7.40 -5.14 10.24
CA ALA A 163 -6.07 -4.94 10.81
C ALA A 163 -4.95 -5.39 9.88
N ALA A 164 -5.10 -6.54 9.21
CA ALA A 164 -4.09 -7.04 8.27
C ALA A 164 -3.87 -6.10 7.08
N ILE A 165 -4.96 -5.59 6.49
CA ILE A 165 -4.87 -4.64 5.38
C ILE A 165 -4.33 -3.29 5.84
N TYR A 166 -4.73 -2.82 7.03
CA TYR A 166 -4.17 -1.60 7.60
C TYR A 166 -2.65 -1.72 7.80
N ASN A 167 -2.17 -2.84 8.35
CA ASN A 167 -0.74 -3.11 8.50
C ASN A 167 -0.01 -3.12 7.16
N LEU A 168 -0.59 -3.74 6.13
CA LEU A 168 -0.04 -3.71 4.77
C LEU A 168 -0.03 -2.31 4.18
N LYS A 169 -1.06 -1.49 4.40
CA LYS A 169 -1.09 -0.09 3.96
C LYS A 169 0.02 0.71 4.63
N GLN A 170 0.27 0.47 5.91
CA GLN A 170 1.43 1.08 6.57
C GLN A 170 2.70 0.61 5.86
N GLN A 171 2.92 -0.70 5.75
CA GLN A 171 4.14 -1.30 5.17
C GLN A 171 4.45 -0.81 3.74
N TYR A 172 3.43 -0.74 2.87
CA TYR A 172 3.60 -0.42 1.44
C TYR A 172 3.30 1.05 1.10
N GLY A 173 2.80 1.84 2.05
CA GLY A 173 2.57 3.28 1.88
C GLY A 173 1.68 3.62 0.67
N SER A 174 2.16 4.51 -0.20
CA SER A 174 1.45 4.95 -1.40
C SER A 174 1.28 3.85 -2.46
N ARG A 175 2.07 2.76 -2.39
CA ARG A 175 2.03 1.66 -3.35
C ARG A 175 0.81 0.73 -3.18
N LEU A 176 0.18 0.79 -2.02
CA LEU A 176 -1.03 0.05 -1.71
C LEU A 176 -2.13 1.04 -1.34
N SER A 177 -3.25 0.99 -2.04
CA SER A 177 -4.50 1.68 -1.67
C SER A 177 -5.51 0.64 -1.23
N TYR A 178 -6.44 0.99 -0.35
CA TYR A 178 -7.55 0.10 -0.06
C TYR A 178 -8.81 0.86 0.29
N THR A 179 -9.95 0.20 0.11
CA THR A 179 -11.28 0.73 0.37
C THR A 179 -12.10 -0.29 1.14
N GLU A 180 -12.85 0.13 2.15
CA GLU A 180 -13.70 -0.72 2.97
C GLU A 180 -15.18 -0.51 2.66
N TYR A 181 -15.79 -1.51 2.03
CA TYR A 181 -17.21 -1.58 1.69
C TYR A 181 -17.98 -2.29 2.81
N HIS A 182 -18.78 -1.52 3.53
CA HIS A 182 -19.67 -2.06 4.55
C HIS A 182 -20.94 -2.70 3.96
N ILE A 183 -21.31 -3.87 4.49
CA ILE A 183 -22.44 -4.68 4.02
C ILE A 183 -23.42 -4.97 5.17
N ALA A 184 -24.69 -4.61 4.93
CA ALA A 184 -25.83 -4.89 5.81
C ALA A 184 -25.67 -4.39 7.27
N ASP A 185 -25.01 -3.26 7.47
CA ASP A 185 -24.90 -2.55 8.74
C ASP A 185 -25.27 -1.07 8.59
N GLN A 186 -24.86 -0.21 9.53
CA GLN A 186 -25.13 1.21 9.43
C GLN A 186 -24.31 1.80 8.28
N LEU A 187 -23.01 1.56 8.21
CA LEU A 187 -22.12 2.15 7.21
C LEU A 187 -22.37 1.67 5.75
N ALA A 188 -23.26 0.71 5.53
CA ALA A 188 -23.59 0.19 4.21
C ALA A 188 -24.40 1.18 3.33
N THR A 189 -24.07 1.21 2.04
CA THR A 189 -24.81 1.91 0.99
C THR A 189 -25.42 0.95 -0.03
N ASP A 190 -26.38 1.40 -0.83
CA ASP A 190 -26.94 0.57 -1.92
C ASP A 190 -25.86 0.25 -2.96
N GLU A 191 -24.96 1.19 -3.21
CA GLU A 191 -23.81 1.04 -4.09
C GLU A 191 -22.84 -0.03 -3.58
N ASN A 192 -22.52 -0.06 -2.27
CA ASN A 192 -21.66 -1.08 -1.66
C ASN A 192 -22.25 -2.49 -1.89
N ASN A 193 -23.56 -2.64 -1.70
CA ASN A 193 -24.26 -3.90 -1.92
C ASN A 193 -24.24 -4.33 -3.40
N ALA A 194 -24.37 -3.38 -4.32
CA ALA A 194 -24.31 -3.64 -5.76
C ALA A 194 -22.89 -4.10 -6.19
N VAL A 195 -21.86 -3.45 -5.68
CA VAL A 195 -20.45 -3.84 -5.90
C VAL A 195 -20.19 -5.24 -5.33
N PHE A 196 -20.61 -5.49 -4.10
CA PHE A 196 -20.44 -6.80 -3.48
C PHE A 196 -21.09 -7.90 -4.34
N ALA A 197 -22.31 -7.66 -4.82
CA ALA A 197 -23.06 -8.59 -5.66
C ALA A 197 -22.46 -8.80 -7.07
N TYR A 198 -21.65 -7.86 -7.57
CA TYR A 198 -20.96 -7.99 -8.85
C TYR A 198 -19.85 -9.07 -8.79
N TYR A 199 -19.08 -9.08 -7.70
CA TYR A 199 -17.99 -10.02 -7.49
C TYR A 199 -18.49 -11.42 -7.08
N PRO A 200 -17.70 -12.49 -7.27
CA PRO A 200 -18.10 -13.88 -7.03
C PRO A 200 -18.07 -14.22 -5.52
N ASN A 201 -18.74 -13.41 -4.70
CA ASN A 201 -18.85 -13.60 -3.28
C ASN A 201 -19.81 -14.76 -2.96
N THR A 202 -19.65 -15.38 -1.80
CA THR A 202 -20.55 -16.45 -1.31
C THR A 202 -21.51 -15.97 -0.23
N GLY A 203 -21.71 -14.65 -0.09
CA GLY A 203 -22.50 -14.03 0.99
C GLY A 203 -21.82 -14.10 2.36
N SER A 204 -20.50 -14.07 2.42
CA SER A 204 -19.77 -14.11 3.69
C SER A 204 -18.61 -13.13 3.70
N LEU A 205 -18.28 -12.68 4.91
CA LEU A 205 -17.31 -11.65 5.19
C LEU A 205 -16.29 -12.17 6.23
N PRO A 206 -15.04 -11.67 6.23
CA PRO A 206 -14.50 -10.69 5.27
C PRO A 206 -14.29 -11.30 3.87
N PHE A 207 -14.42 -10.47 2.85
CA PHE A 207 -14.13 -10.81 1.45
C PHE A 207 -13.27 -9.70 0.85
N ALA A 208 -12.25 -10.03 0.06
CA ALA A 208 -11.39 -9.04 -0.56
C ALA A 208 -11.34 -9.21 -2.08
N VAL A 209 -11.08 -8.13 -2.79
CA VAL A 209 -10.76 -8.13 -4.21
C VAL A 209 -9.45 -7.38 -4.40
N ILE A 210 -8.44 -8.07 -4.94
CA ILE A 210 -7.09 -7.53 -5.13
C ILE A 210 -6.88 -7.26 -6.61
N ASN A 211 -6.74 -5.98 -6.97
CA ASN A 211 -6.63 -5.54 -8.37
C ASN A 211 -7.68 -6.19 -9.31
N GLY A 212 -8.92 -6.29 -8.83
CA GLY A 212 -10.04 -6.89 -9.58
C GLY A 212 -10.13 -8.42 -9.50
N ASN A 213 -9.21 -9.10 -8.81
CA ASN A 213 -9.25 -10.54 -8.59
C ASN A 213 -9.81 -10.86 -7.20
N ALA A 214 -10.91 -11.63 -7.17
CA ALA A 214 -11.53 -12.06 -5.94
C ALA A 214 -10.60 -12.95 -5.08
N LEU A 215 -10.45 -12.60 -3.81
CA LEU A 215 -9.74 -13.36 -2.79
C LEU A 215 -10.66 -13.63 -1.60
N LEU A 216 -10.90 -14.91 -1.32
CA LEU A 216 -11.74 -15.36 -0.22
C LEU A 216 -10.91 -15.47 1.06
N LEU A 217 -10.96 -14.48 1.95
CA LEU A 217 -10.23 -14.45 3.23
C LEU A 217 -10.89 -15.28 4.35
N TYR A 218 -11.55 -16.38 4.00
CA TYR A 218 -12.43 -17.10 4.92
C TYR A 218 -11.71 -17.63 6.16
N ALA A 219 -12.40 -17.51 7.29
CA ALA A 219 -11.97 -17.87 8.66
C ALA A 219 -10.94 -16.95 9.32
N ALA A 220 -10.22 -16.09 8.58
CA ALA A 220 -9.29 -15.07 9.06
C ALA A 220 -8.69 -15.40 10.45
N PRO A 221 -7.90 -16.49 10.56
CA PRO A 221 -7.60 -17.11 11.86
C PRO A 221 -6.69 -16.24 12.74
N SER A 222 -5.86 -15.40 12.10
CA SER A 222 -5.03 -14.39 12.75
C SER A 222 -4.68 -13.29 11.74
N VAL A 223 -4.21 -12.15 12.24
CA VAL A 223 -3.83 -10.98 11.42
C VAL A 223 -2.66 -11.36 10.50
N GLU A 224 -1.67 -12.08 11.02
CA GLU A 224 -0.46 -12.47 10.29
C GLU A 224 -0.77 -13.45 9.16
N SER A 225 -1.71 -14.38 9.37
CA SER A 225 -2.13 -15.32 8.32
C SER A 225 -2.83 -14.60 7.17
N VAL A 226 -3.70 -13.63 7.49
CA VAL A 226 -4.42 -12.85 6.47
C VAL A 226 -3.45 -11.92 5.75
N GLN A 227 -2.57 -11.25 6.49
CA GLN A 227 -1.53 -10.39 5.94
C GLN A 227 -0.66 -11.15 4.94
N ALA A 228 -0.14 -12.32 5.31
CA ALA A 228 0.67 -13.14 4.42
C ALA A 228 -0.09 -13.61 3.16
N GLU A 229 -1.37 -13.92 3.27
CA GLU A 229 -2.20 -14.31 2.11
C GLU A 229 -2.36 -13.16 1.12
N ILE A 230 -2.66 -11.96 1.61
CA ILE A 230 -2.79 -10.75 0.80
C ILE A 230 -1.42 -10.35 0.23
N GLU A 231 -0.37 -10.38 1.04
CA GLU A 231 0.99 -10.01 0.64
C GLU A 231 1.49 -10.88 -0.53
N ASN A 232 1.24 -12.20 -0.47
CA ASN A 232 1.55 -13.13 -1.56
C ASN A 232 0.80 -12.79 -2.86
N ALA A 233 -0.39 -12.21 -2.77
CA ALA A 233 -1.19 -11.81 -3.93
C ALA A 233 -0.75 -10.45 -4.50
N ILE A 234 -0.34 -9.50 -3.67
CA ILE A 234 0.05 -8.15 -4.12
C ILE A 234 1.52 -8.06 -4.56
N THR A 235 2.43 -8.82 -3.96
CA THR A 235 3.88 -8.69 -4.21
C THR A 235 4.25 -8.85 -5.69
N PRO A 236 3.72 -9.85 -6.45
CA PRO A 236 4.01 -9.94 -7.88
C PRO A 236 3.53 -8.72 -8.66
N LEU A 237 2.38 -8.15 -8.29
CA LEU A 237 1.78 -6.99 -8.95
C LEU A 237 2.61 -5.72 -8.68
N LEU A 238 3.14 -5.58 -7.47
CA LEU A 238 3.99 -4.47 -7.06
C LEU A 238 5.37 -4.47 -7.75
N ALA A 239 5.78 -5.59 -8.34
CA ALA A 239 7.03 -5.70 -9.10
C ALA A 239 6.85 -5.38 -10.61
N GLU A 240 5.62 -5.11 -11.06
CA GLU A 240 5.33 -4.80 -12.46
C GLU A 240 5.44 -3.28 -12.72
N SER A 241 5.94 -2.90 -13.90
CA SER A 241 5.79 -1.53 -14.39
C SER A 241 4.32 -1.22 -14.70
N PRO A 242 3.84 0.00 -14.45
CA PRO A 242 2.48 0.38 -14.78
C PRO A 242 2.30 0.37 -16.31
N VAL A 243 1.17 -0.18 -16.76
CA VAL A 243 0.70 -0.07 -18.16
C VAL A 243 -0.36 1.02 -18.33
N VAL A 244 -0.70 1.70 -17.24
CA VAL A 244 -1.62 2.83 -17.18
C VAL A 244 -1.07 3.83 -16.17
N ASN A 245 -0.86 5.06 -16.61
CA ASN A 245 -0.51 6.18 -15.73
C ASN A 245 -1.75 7.05 -15.49
N ILE A 246 -1.94 7.47 -14.24
CA ILE A 246 -3.00 8.40 -13.83
C ILE A 246 -2.29 9.60 -13.20
N SER A 247 -2.45 10.77 -13.77
CA SER A 247 -1.72 11.98 -13.38
C SER A 247 -2.60 13.23 -13.46
N ASP A 248 -2.02 14.39 -13.14
CA ASP A 248 -2.62 15.72 -13.28
C ASP A 248 -4.03 15.84 -12.68
N PHE A 249 -4.23 15.23 -11.52
CA PHE A 249 -5.51 15.29 -10.82
C PHE A 249 -5.89 16.72 -10.46
N GLN A 250 -7.10 17.11 -10.84
CA GLN A 250 -7.73 18.37 -10.45
C GLN A 250 -9.11 18.09 -9.90
N TYR A 251 -9.55 18.91 -8.95
CA TYR A 251 -10.91 18.79 -8.42
C TYR A 251 -11.48 20.11 -7.95
N SER A 252 -12.81 20.12 -7.87
CA SER A 252 -13.59 21.09 -7.13
C SER A 252 -14.57 20.35 -6.24
N PHE A 253 -14.74 20.87 -5.03
CA PHE A 253 -15.53 20.20 -3.99
C PHE A 253 -16.60 21.15 -3.43
N SER A 254 -17.78 20.59 -3.16
CA SER A 254 -18.90 21.27 -2.54
C SER A 254 -19.64 20.31 -1.61
N GLU A 255 -20.64 20.83 -0.88
CA GLU A 255 -21.47 19.99 0.01
C GLU A 255 -22.28 18.92 -0.72
N THR A 256 -22.53 19.09 -2.03
CA THR A 256 -23.43 18.20 -2.80
C THR A 256 -22.70 17.34 -3.82
N GLU A 257 -21.54 17.78 -4.28
CA GLU A 257 -20.78 17.15 -5.37
C GLU A 257 -19.27 17.38 -5.28
N LEU A 258 -18.53 16.40 -5.79
CA LEU A 258 -17.12 16.47 -6.14
C LEU A 258 -17.02 16.32 -7.66
N ASN A 259 -16.49 17.33 -8.33
CA ASN A 259 -16.15 17.26 -9.75
C ASN A 259 -14.62 17.11 -9.85
N GLY A 260 -14.14 16.10 -10.56
CA GLY A 260 -12.73 15.77 -10.67
C GLY A 260 -12.31 15.49 -12.10
N SER A 261 -11.02 15.64 -12.37
CA SER A 261 -10.42 15.24 -13.64
C SER A 261 -9.04 14.64 -13.44
N VAL A 262 -8.68 13.70 -14.32
CA VAL A 262 -7.35 13.08 -14.34
C VAL A 262 -6.88 12.92 -15.77
N GLN A 263 -5.58 13.08 -15.98
CA GLN A 263 -4.93 12.64 -17.20
C GLN A 263 -4.71 11.12 -17.13
N ILE A 264 -5.04 10.41 -18.20
CA ILE A 264 -4.83 8.97 -18.32
C ILE A 264 -3.94 8.70 -19.52
N GLU A 265 -2.84 8.00 -19.31
CA GLU A 265 -1.96 7.54 -20.38
C GLU A 265 -1.90 6.02 -20.36
N LEU A 266 -2.07 5.40 -21.53
CA LEU A 266 -1.99 3.95 -21.69
C LEU A 266 -0.63 3.59 -22.29
N GLU A 267 0.09 2.69 -21.63
CA GLU A 267 1.35 2.16 -22.13
C GLU A 267 1.20 0.70 -22.58
N GLY A 268 1.68 0.40 -23.79
CA GLY A 268 1.61 -0.94 -24.35
C GLY A 268 0.23 -1.34 -24.89
N ASP A 269 0.08 -2.62 -25.21
CA ASP A 269 -1.15 -3.20 -25.79
C ASP A 269 -2.04 -3.77 -24.67
N ILE A 270 -2.81 -2.91 -23.99
CA ILE A 270 -3.85 -3.36 -23.06
C ILE A 270 -5.22 -3.50 -23.77
N PRO A 271 -6.09 -4.44 -23.35
CA PRO A 271 -7.48 -4.45 -23.78
C PRO A 271 -8.20 -3.16 -23.37
N THR A 272 -8.87 -2.53 -24.34
CA THR A 272 -9.55 -1.24 -24.16
C THR A 272 -11.06 -1.37 -24.09
N ASP A 273 -11.61 -2.55 -24.39
CA ASP A 273 -13.05 -2.82 -24.34
C ASP A 273 -13.56 -2.83 -22.90
N ASN A 274 -14.57 -2.01 -22.59
CA ASN A 274 -15.12 -1.83 -21.25
C ASN A 274 -14.09 -1.35 -20.20
N LEU A 275 -13.10 -0.57 -20.63
CA LEU A 275 -12.18 0.08 -19.71
C LEU A 275 -12.92 1.22 -19.00
N ASN A 276 -12.84 1.26 -17.67
CA ASN A 276 -13.52 2.23 -16.84
C ASN A 276 -12.52 2.92 -15.93
N LEU A 277 -12.71 4.22 -15.72
CA LEU A 277 -12.25 4.90 -14.52
C LEU A 277 -13.22 4.59 -13.39
N VAL A 278 -12.68 4.14 -12.26
CA VAL A 278 -13.43 3.97 -11.03
C VAL A 278 -12.89 4.98 -10.04
N ALA A 279 -13.78 5.80 -9.47
CA ALA A 279 -13.43 6.75 -8.43
C ALA A 279 -14.28 6.46 -7.19
N VAL A 280 -13.62 6.35 -6.04
CA VAL A 280 -14.25 6.02 -4.76
C VAL A 280 -13.91 7.09 -3.74
N LEU A 281 -14.95 7.77 -3.25
CA LEU A 281 -14.85 8.70 -2.15
C LEU A 281 -14.90 7.94 -0.85
N VAL A 282 -13.92 8.21 0.00
CA VAL A 282 -13.60 7.43 1.19
C VAL A 282 -13.47 8.36 2.39
N GLU A 283 -14.03 7.97 3.53
CA GLU A 283 -13.68 8.52 4.84
C GLU A 283 -12.46 7.76 5.38
N ASN A 284 -11.36 8.46 5.64
CA ASN A 284 -10.12 7.81 6.02
C ASN A 284 -10.17 7.17 7.42
N TYR A 285 -10.88 7.78 8.38
CA TYR A 285 -10.95 7.32 9.76
C TYR A 285 -12.30 7.59 10.41
N ASN A 286 -12.88 6.57 11.05
CA ASN A 286 -14.15 6.70 11.78
C ASN A 286 -14.08 6.05 13.17
N ALA A 287 -14.18 6.87 14.21
CA ALA A 287 -14.21 6.40 15.61
C ALA A 287 -15.61 6.37 16.23
N ASP A 288 -16.63 6.84 15.51
CA ASP A 288 -18.01 6.90 16.01
C ASP A 288 -18.74 5.56 15.77
N TYR A 289 -18.42 4.90 14.66
CA TYR A 289 -18.94 3.60 14.27
C TYR A 289 -17.83 2.58 14.33
N LEU A 290 -17.78 1.82 15.43
CA LEU A 290 -16.71 0.87 15.67
C LEU A 290 -16.96 -0.47 14.97
N ASN A 291 -15.88 -1.21 14.71
CA ASN A 291 -15.91 -2.59 14.25
C ASN A 291 -16.41 -3.54 15.35
N HIS A 292 -16.48 -4.85 15.06
CA HIS A 292 -16.96 -5.85 16.01
C HIS A 292 -16.13 -5.91 17.31
N ASN A 293 -14.84 -5.57 17.25
CA ASN A 293 -13.93 -5.55 18.39
C ASN A 293 -13.97 -4.23 19.18
N GLY A 294 -14.72 -3.23 18.70
CA GLY A 294 -14.74 -1.89 19.30
C GLY A 294 -13.56 -1.02 18.86
N GLU A 295 -12.95 -1.32 17.71
CA GLU A 295 -11.87 -0.52 17.13
C GLU A 295 -12.44 0.42 16.05
N PRO A 296 -11.80 1.57 15.81
CA PRO A 296 -12.15 2.48 14.72
C PRO A 296 -12.01 1.81 13.34
N HIS A 297 -12.82 2.27 12.40
CA HIS A 297 -12.71 1.87 10.99
C HIS A 297 -11.78 2.78 10.21
N HIS A 298 -11.26 2.26 9.11
CA HIS A 298 -10.36 2.99 8.22
C HIS A 298 -10.79 2.82 6.76
N ASN A 299 -10.71 3.90 5.99
CA ASN A 299 -11.03 3.92 4.56
C ASN A 299 -12.45 3.43 4.22
N ILE A 300 -13.47 3.88 4.95
CA ILE A 300 -14.88 3.56 4.69
C ILE A 300 -15.34 4.17 3.37
N VAL A 301 -15.91 3.36 2.48
CA VAL A 301 -16.49 3.83 1.22
C VAL A 301 -17.80 4.58 1.47
N LEU A 302 -17.82 5.84 1.06
CA LEU A 302 -19.01 6.69 1.08
C LEU A 302 -19.74 6.65 -0.27
N LYS A 303 -19.00 6.76 -1.37
CA LYS A 303 -19.53 6.75 -2.73
C LYS A 303 -18.55 6.12 -3.71
N ARG A 304 -19.10 5.49 -4.74
CA ARG A 304 -18.35 4.95 -5.89
C ARG A 304 -19.04 5.36 -7.17
N ILE A 305 -18.25 5.73 -8.16
CA ILE A 305 -18.69 5.84 -9.55
C ILE A 305 -17.84 4.96 -10.46
N ASN A 306 -18.42 4.55 -11.58
CA ASN A 306 -17.70 3.94 -12.69
C ASN A 306 -18.01 4.77 -13.95
N GLN A 307 -16.96 5.26 -14.61
CA GLN A 307 -17.05 6.03 -15.84
C GLN A 307 -16.36 5.23 -16.95
N GLU A 308 -17.13 4.77 -17.94
CA GLU A 308 -16.57 4.13 -19.12
C GLU A 308 -15.69 5.12 -19.88
N LEU A 309 -14.47 4.68 -20.24
CA LEU A 309 -13.48 5.52 -20.90
C LEU A 309 -13.73 5.56 -22.41
N ASN A 310 -13.70 6.78 -22.97
CA ASN A 310 -13.57 6.95 -24.41
C ASN A 310 -12.10 6.99 -24.81
N ILE A 311 -11.60 5.84 -25.25
CA ILE A 311 -10.17 5.60 -25.51
C ILE A 311 -9.66 6.45 -26.69
N GLU A 312 -10.54 6.89 -27.58
CA GLU A 312 -10.19 7.78 -28.69
C GLU A 312 -9.87 9.22 -28.23
N ASN A 313 -10.13 9.56 -26.96
CA ASN A 313 -10.02 10.92 -26.44
C ASN A 313 -9.22 11.01 -25.12
N LEU A 314 -8.21 10.16 -24.94
CA LEU A 314 -7.33 10.21 -23.76
C LEU A 314 -6.23 11.27 -23.86
N GLU A 315 -6.15 12.03 -24.96
CA GLU A 315 -5.23 13.19 -25.06
C GLU A 315 -5.66 14.37 -24.18
N GLU A 316 -6.93 14.40 -23.74
CA GLU A 316 -7.48 15.39 -22.83
C GLU A 316 -7.82 14.74 -21.48
N PRO A 317 -7.84 15.50 -20.38
CA PRO A 317 -8.24 14.99 -19.07
C PRO A 317 -9.63 14.36 -19.09
N VAL A 318 -9.76 13.22 -18.40
CA VAL A 318 -11.03 12.53 -18.19
C VAL A 318 -11.72 13.11 -16.97
N GLU A 319 -12.83 13.81 -17.22
CA GLU A 319 -13.71 14.38 -16.20
C GLU A 319 -14.64 13.32 -15.59
N PHE A 320 -14.96 13.47 -14.31
CA PHE A 320 -15.90 12.63 -13.57
C PHE A 320 -16.55 13.38 -12.41
N ASP A 321 -17.77 12.96 -12.06
CA ASP A 321 -18.57 13.63 -11.02
C ASP A 321 -19.09 12.61 -9.98
N ILE A 322 -18.86 12.90 -8.70
CA ILE A 322 -19.46 12.20 -7.57
C ILE A 322 -20.53 13.10 -6.98
N THR A 323 -21.79 12.70 -7.10
CA THR A 323 -22.96 13.50 -6.70
C THR A 323 -23.71 12.88 -5.53
N GLY A 324 -24.60 13.66 -4.91
CA GLY A 324 -25.43 13.21 -3.80
C GLY A 324 -24.66 13.10 -2.48
N LEU A 325 -23.66 13.96 -2.29
CA LEU A 325 -22.87 14.05 -1.06
C LEU A 325 -23.68 14.65 0.11
N ASP A 326 -24.73 15.42 -0.20
CA ASP A 326 -25.72 15.92 0.75
C ASP A 326 -26.73 14.85 1.20
N ALA A 327 -26.74 13.70 0.51
CA ALA A 327 -27.61 12.56 0.76
C ALA A 327 -26.81 11.34 1.24
N LEU A 328 -25.62 11.55 1.82
CA LEU A 328 -24.93 10.50 2.57
C LEU A 328 -25.80 10.02 3.74
N ALA A 329 -25.35 8.94 4.37
CA ALA A 329 -26.14 8.26 5.37
C ALA A 329 -26.58 9.22 6.50
N PRO A 330 -27.80 9.06 7.07
CA PRO A 330 -28.43 10.09 7.90
C PRO A 330 -27.72 10.51 9.19
N TRP A 331 -26.61 9.85 9.53
CA TRP A 331 -25.77 10.18 10.67
C TRP A 331 -24.52 10.98 10.32
N TYR A 332 -24.23 11.19 9.03
CA TYR A 332 -23.35 12.27 8.60
C TYR A 332 -24.15 13.56 8.63
N ASP A 333 -24.02 14.32 9.72
CA ASP A 333 -24.58 15.66 9.82
C ASP A 333 -23.87 16.63 8.85
N GLU A 334 -22.59 16.38 8.59
CA GLU A 334 -21.72 17.07 7.64
C GLU A 334 -20.77 16.05 7.00
N LEU A 335 -20.12 16.42 5.89
CA LEU A 335 -19.10 15.58 5.26
C LEU A 335 -17.90 15.39 6.20
N PRO A 336 -17.31 14.18 6.28
CA PRO A 336 -16.08 13.96 7.05
C PRO A 336 -14.98 14.94 6.65
N ALA A 337 -14.14 15.31 7.63
CA ALA A 337 -13.04 16.25 7.39
C ALA A 337 -11.81 15.58 6.76
N ASP A 338 -11.71 14.26 6.79
CA ASP A 338 -10.58 13.46 6.36
C ASP A 338 -10.91 12.60 5.13
N LEU A 339 -11.52 13.24 4.14
CA LEU A 339 -11.88 12.57 2.90
C LEU A 339 -10.67 12.26 2.03
N LYS A 340 -10.77 11.12 1.35
CA LYS A 340 -9.83 10.67 0.33
C LYS A 340 -10.57 10.23 -0.91
N LEU A 341 -9.84 10.28 -2.02
CA LEU A 341 -10.28 9.74 -3.29
C LEU A 341 -9.32 8.63 -3.72
N VAL A 342 -9.86 7.44 -3.98
CA VAL A 342 -9.11 6.33 -4.57
C VAL A 342 -9.59 6.18 -6.01
N ILE A 343 -8.70 6.37 -6.97
CA ILE A 343 -9.00 6.34 -8.41
C ILE A 343 -8.20 5.21 -9.05
N TRP A 344 -8.86 4.33 -9.80
CA TRP A 344 -8.18 3.29 -10.55
C TRP A 344 -8.81 3.05 -11.91
N ILE A 345 -8.02 2.45 -12.81
CA ILE A 345 -8.50 2.05 -14.14
C ILE A 345 -8.72 0.54 -14.15
N GLN A 346 -9.92 0.10 -14.53
CA GLN A 346 -10.34 -1.30 -14.50
C GLN A 346 -11.13 -1.68 -15.74
N THR A 347 -10.91 -2.89 -16.24
CA THR A 347 -11.84 -3.50 -17.19
C THR A 347 -13.06 -4.01 -16.43
N ILE A 348 -14.27 -3.52 -16.75
CA ILE A 348 -15.51 -3.93 -16.08
C ILE A 348 -16.49 -4.44 -17.13
N THR A 349 -16.74 -5.75 -17.15
CA THR A 349 -17.72 -6.37 -18.04
C THR A 349 -19.09 -6.52 -17.36
N PRO A 350 -20.20 -6.69 -18.10
CA PRO A 350 -21.53 -6.87 -17.49
C PRO A 350 -21.64 -8.04 -16.49
N SER A 351 -20.81 -9.06 -16.67
CA SER A 351 -20.63 -10.16 -15.73
C SER A 351 -19.17 -10.22 -15.31
N TYR A 352 -18.91 -10.42 -14.03
CA TYR A 352 -17.55 -10.59 -13.53
C TYR A 352 -16.84 -11.79 -14.18
N ASN A 353 -15.56 -11.58 -14.49
CA ASN A 353 -14.64 -12.59 -14.97
C ASN A 353 -13.24 -12.25 -14.44
N GLU A 354 -12.68 -13.13 -13.60
CA GLU A 354 -11.38 -12.94 -12.96
C GLU A 354 -10.22 -12.81 -13.97
N GLN A 355 -10.34 -13.40 -15.16
CA GLN A 355 -9.29 -13.31 -16.18
C GLN A 355 -9.28 -11.96 -16.92
N THR A 356 -10.38 -11.20 -16.87
CA THR A 356 -10.52 -9.97 -17.67
C THR A 356 -10.80 -8.73 -16.83
N CYS A 357 -11.38 -8.85 -15.63
CA CYS A 357 -11.81 -7.71 -14.81
C CYS A 357 -10.67 -7.07 -14.00
N THR A 358 -9.50 -6.95 -14.61
CA THR A 358 -8.25 -6.50 -13.98
C THR A 358 -8.25 -5.00 -13.75
N VAL A 359 -7.73 -4.58 -12.59
CA VAL A 359 -7.36 -3.18 -12.31
C VAL A 359 -5.93 -2.96 -12.78
N TYR A 360 -5.66 -1.96 -13.62
CA TYR A 360 -4.33 -1.75 -14.21
C TYR A 360 -3.41 -0.89 -13.34
N ASN A 361 -3.93 0.17 -12.74
CA ASN A 361 -3.19 1.01 -11.80
C ASN A 361 -4.17 1.80 -10.91
N VAL A 362 -3.67 2.32 -9.79
CA VAL A 362 -4.45 3.10 -8.82
C VAL A 362 -3.63 4.28 -8.29
N ILE A 363 -4.32 5.38 -7.96
CA ILE A 363 -3.79 6.48 -7.15
C ILE A 363 -4.74 6.74 -5.98
N GLU A 364 -4.17 7.18 -4.85
CA GLU A 364 -4.90 7.65 -3.67
C GLU A 364 -4.52 9.11 -3.43
N ILE A 365 -5.54 9.95 -3.23
CA ILE A 365 -5.40 11.39 -3.06
C ILE A 365 -6.17 11.83 -1.81
N SER A 366 -5.53 12.59 -0.94
CA SER A 366 -6.22 13.28 0.16
C SER A 366 -6.93 14.53 -0.37
N LEU A 367 -8.16 14.75 0.09
CA LEU A 367 -8.94 15.94 -0.23
C LEU A 367 -8.81 16.93 0.95
N GLU A 368 -8.44 18.17 0.68
CA GLU A 368 -8.19 19.23 1.68
C GLU A 368 -9.27 20.31 1.67
#